data_AF-A0A4U1JB64-F1
#
_entry.id   AF-A0A4U1JB64-F1
#
_cell.length_a   1.000
_cell.length_b   1.000
_cell.length_c   1.000
_cell.angle_alpha   90.00
_cell.angle_beta   90.00
_cell.angle_gamma   90.00
#
_symmetry.space_group_name_H-M   'P 1'
#
loop_
_entity.id
_entity.type
_entity.pdbx_description
1 polymer ?
#
loop_
_entity_poly.entity_id
_entity_poly.type
_entity_poly.pdbx_seq_one_letter_code
_entity_poly.pdbx_strand_id
1 'polypeptide(L)' 'MGRLSITELLLILGVALLLFGAGRISDIGKGLGEGIRNFKKGLKDEDQPPPKQLPKKDEEGGEKSTS' A
#
# COMPACT_ATOMS: atom_id res chain seq x y z
N MET A 1 -7.93 27.48 21.76
CA MET A 1 -7.86 26.00 21.93
C MET A 1 -7.03 25.46 20.78
N GLY A 2 -5.78 25.09 21.07
CA GLY A 2 -4.71 24.88 20.08
C GLY A 2 -5.03 23.80 19.06
N ARG A 3 -4.85 24.13 17.79
CA ARG A 3 -4.91 23.17 16.68
C ARG A 3 -3.50 22.62 16.61
N LEU A 4 -3.31 21.35 16.96
CA LEU A 4 -2.02 20.68 16.82
C LEU A 4 -1.50 20.96 15.41
N SER A 5 -0.43 21.76 15.33
CA SER A 5 0.09 22.19 14.05
C SER A 5 0.77 20.99 13.39
N ILE A 6 0.73 20.92 12.06
CA ILE A 6 1.35 19.82 11.30
C ILE A 6 2.83 19.65 11.70
N THR A 7 3.50 20.75 12.03
CA THR A 7 4.88 20.77 12.54
C THR A 7 5.06 20.01 13.85
N GLU A 8 4.18 20.20 14.85
CA GLU A 8 4.25 19.46 16.12
C GLU A 8 3.97 17.98 15.91
N LEU A 9 3.01 17.64 15.05
CA LEU A 9 2.71 16.24 14.71
C LEU A 9 3.91 15.54 14.06
N LEU A 10 4.60 16.22 13.12
CA LEU A 10 5.81 15.71 12.49
C LEU A 10 6.95 15.52 13.50
N LEU A 11 7.10 16.43 14.45
CA LEU A 11 8.14 16.36 15.48
C LEU A 11 7.90 15.18 16.43
N ILE A 12 6.64 14.98 16.87
CA ILE A 12 6.23 13.82 17.67
C ILE A 12 6.41 12.53 16.88
N LEU A 13 6.00 12.50 15.60
CA LEU A 13 6.16 11.34 14.73
C LEU A 13 7.65 10.99 14.54
N GLY A 14 8.52 11.99 14.41
CA GLY A 14 9.96 11.80 14.32
C GLY A 14 10.55 11.14 15.57
N VAL A 15 10.16 11.62 16.76
CA VAL A 15 10.58 11.01 18.03
C VAL A 15 10.02 9.59 18.17
N ALA A 16 8.75 9.37 17.83
CA ALA A 16 8.15 8.05 17.84
C ALA A 16 8.87 7.08 16.88
N LEU A 17 9.24 7.54 15.67
CA LEU A 17 10.03 6.74 14.73
C LEU A 17 11.41 6.39 15.28
N LEU A 18 12.03 7.26 16.08
CA LEU A 18 13.32 6.97 16.71
C LEU A 18 13.20 5.92 17.82
N LEU A 19 12.12 5.96 18.60
CA LEU A 19 11.85 5.00 19.68
C LEU A 19 11.42 3.63 19.14
N PHE A 20 10.50 3.60 18.18
CA PHE A 20 9.93 2.37 17.63
C PHE A 20 10.70 1.83 16.42
N GLY A 21 11.46 2.68 15.73
CA GLY A 21 12.15 2.37 14.48
C GLY A 21 11.22 2.35 13.26
N ALA A 22 11.79 2.63 12.08
CA ALA A 22 11.07 2.57 10.80
C ALA A 22 10.54 1.17 10.47
N GLY A 23 11.20 0.11 10.96
CA GLY A 23 10.81 -1.28 10.74
C GLY A 23 9.46 -1.63 11.37
N ARG A 24 9.22 -1.22 12.63
CA ARG A 24 7.94 -1.50 13.33
C ARG A 24 6.76 -0.76 12.70
N ILE A 25 6.96 0.51 12.32
CA ILE A 25 5.93 1.29 11.60
C ILE A 25 5.62 0.64 10.24
N SER A 26 6.64 0.19 9.53
CA SER A 26 6.48 -0.45 8.21
C SER A 26 5.74 -1.80 8.30
N ASP A 27 6.03 -2.59 9.33
CA ASP A 27 5.38 -3.88 9.57
C ASP A 27 3.88 -3.72 9.85
N ILE A 28 3.53 -2.79 10.76
CA ILE A 28 2.14 -2.44 11.07
C ILE A 28 1.43 -1.83 9.85
N GLY A 29 2.12 -0.94 9.12
CA GLY A 29 1.59 -0.29 7.92
C GLY A 29 1.27 -1.28 6.80
N LYS A 30 2.10 -2.31 6.61
CA LYS A 30 1.83 -3.39 5.64
C LYS A 30 0.55 -4.15 6.00
N GLY A 31 0.41 -4.59 7.26
CA GLY A 31 -0.79 -5.31 7.71
C GLY A 31 -2.07 -4.48 7.61
N LEU A 32 -2.02 -3.21 8.05
CA LEU A 32 -3.15 -2.28 7.90
C LEU A 32 -3.47 -2.00 6.43
N GLY A 33 -2.46 -1.80 5.59
CA GLY A 33 -2.61 -1.52 4.17
C GLY A 33 -3.28 -2.69 3.42
N GLU A 34 -2.88 -3.92 3.72
CA GLU A 34 -3.51 -5.12 3.17
C GLU A 34 -4.97 -5.26 3.63
N GLY A 35 -5.25 -5.02 4.91
CA GLY A 35 -6.61 -5.03 5.46
C GLY A 35 -7.52 -4.00 4.79
N ILE A 36 -7.05 -2.75 4.68
CA ILE A 36 -7.79 -1.66 4.01
C ILE A 36 -7.98 -1.97 2.52
N ARG A 37 -6.97 -2.53 1.84
CA ARG A 37 -7.06 -2.92 0.44
C ARG A 37 -8.11 -4.01 0.22
N ASN A 38 -8.16 -5.02 1.08
CA ASN A 38 -9.16 -6.09 1.00
C ASN A 38 -10.55 -5.59 1.36
N PHE A 39 -10.68 -4.72 2.37
CA PHE A 39 -11.93 -4.06 2.71
C PHE A 39 -12.48 -3.24 1.53
N LYS A 40 -11.63 -2.43 0.89
CA LYS A 40 -12.01 -1.63 -0.28
C LYS A 40 -12.34 -2.47 -1.52
N LYS A 41 -11.73 -3.66 -1.67
CA LYS A 41 -12.08 -4.61 -2.73
C LYS A 41 -13.45 -5.23 -2.48
N GLY A 42 -13.71 -5.71 -1.26
CA GLY A 42 -15.02 -6.28 -0.89
C GLY A 42 -16.16 -5.29 -1.10
N LEU A 43 -15.98 -4.02 -0.70
CA LEU A 43 -16.95 -2.96 -0.96
C LEU A 43 -17.12 -2.62 -2.46
N LYS A 44 -16.12 -2.89 -3.30
CA LYS A 44 -16.20 -2.63 -4.75
C LYS A 44 -16.78 -3.80 -5.54
N ASP A 45 -16.61 -5.03 -5.05
CA ASP A 45 -17.16 -6.24 -5.68
C ASP A 45 -18.70 -6.32 -5.52
N GLU A 46 -19.30 -5.63 -4.54
CA GLU A 46 -20.77 -5.48 -4.45
C GLU A 46 -21.36 -4.53 -5.51
N ASP A 47 -20.56 -3.60 -6.06
CA ASP A 47 -21.02 -2.55 -6.98
C ASP A 47 -20.57 -2.74 -8.45
N GLN A 48 -19.82 -3.80 -8.77
CA GLN A 48 -19.27 -4.03 -10.12
C GLN A 48 -19.62 -5.43 -10.65
N PRO A 49 -20.16 -5.58 -11.88
CA PRO A 49 -20.18 -6.88 -12.55
C PRO A 49 -18.73 -7.38 -12.72
N PRO A 50 -18.50 -8.70 -12.71
CA PRO A 50 -17.20 -9.30 -12.44
C PRO A 50 -16.10 -8.73 -13.36
N PRO A 51 -14.97 -8.25 -12.79
CA PRO A 51 -13.90 -7.69 -13.59
C PRO A 51 -13.26 -8.80 -14.43
N LYS A 52 -13.28 -8.63 -15.76
CA LYS A 52 -12.45 -9.40 -16.68
C LYS A 52 -11.01 -9.35 -16.17
N GLN A 53 -10.49 -10.51 -15.80
CA GLN A 53 -9.09 -10.71 -15.44
C GLN A 53 -8.23 -10.12 -16.58
N LEU A 54 -7.53 -9.02 -16.32
CA LEU A 54 -6.45 -8.61 -17.21
C LEU A 54 -5.31 -9.60 -16.99
N PRO A 55 -4.90 -10.38 -18.01
CA PRO A 55 -3.73 -11.22 -17.90
C PRO A 55 -2.53 -10.31 -17.66
N LYS A 56 -1.73 -10.66 -16.65
CA LYS A 56 -0.42 -10.05 -16.44
C LYS A 56 0.36 -10.27 -17.73
N LYS A 57 0.81 -9.16 -18.31
CA LYS A 57 1.72 -9.15 -19.44
C LYS A 57 3.10 -9.51 -18.88
N ASP A 58 3.36 -10.80 -18.85
CA ASP A 58 4.70 -11.36 -18.66
C ASP A 58 5.39 -11.20 -20.03
N GLU A 59 6.14 -10.11 -20.22
CA GLU A 59 7.06 -9.99 -21.36
C GLU A 59 8.26 -10.91 -21.11
N GLU A 60 8.07 -12.17 -21.46
CA GLU A 60 9.12 -13.15 -21.68
C GLU A 60 9.83 -12.79 -23.00
N GLY A 61 10.87 -11.97 -22.88
CA GLY A 61 11.79 -11.63 -23.99
C GLY A 61 12.66 -12.83 -24.36
N GLY A 62 12.07 -13.81 -25.02
CA GLY A 62 12.73 -14.97 -25.62
C GLY A 62 13.10 -14.74 -27.08
N GLU A 63 14.36 -14.40 -27.29
CA GLU A 63 15.29 -14.92 -28.29
C GLU A 63 14.76 -15.67 -29.54
N LYS A 64 15.39 -15.32 -30.68
CA LYS A 64 15.57 -16.08 -31.93
C LYS A 64 14.39 -16.20 -32.91
N SER A 65 14.49 -15.45 -34.00
CA SER A 65 14.38 -16.06 -35.33
C SER A 65 15.49 -15.52 -36.22
N THR A 66 16.62 -16.23 -36.16
CA THR A 66 17.62 -16.30 -37.22
C THR A 66 17.07 -17.17 -38.35
N SER A 67 17.42 -16.79 -39.59
CA SER A 67 17.26 -17.51 -40.86
C SER A 67 15.88 -17.55 -41.50
#